data_AF-A0AAV3QEI5-F1
#
_entry.id   AF-A0AAV3QEI5-F1
#
_cell.length_a   1.000
_cell.length_b   1.000
_cell.length_c   1.000
_cell.angle_alpha   90.00
_cell.angle_beta   90.00
_cell.angle_gamma   90.00
#
_symmetry.space_group_name_H-M   'P 1'
#
loop_
_entity.id
_entity.type
_entity.pdbx_description
1 polymer ?
#
loop_
_entity_poly.entity_id
_entity_poly.type
_entity_poly.pdbx_seq_one_letter_code
_entity_poly.pdbx_strand_id
1 'polypeptide(L)'
;MGQFRPIDLCNTVVKVISKALARRLKNFLPYVICETQSAFIPNHFITDNILLAYEAHHVIKNKKTGRDGFMSIKLDMFKAYDRVEWSFMKAMLIHLGFGANWVSLIVSYVEFVTYSLLINGEQVGGELSGLTMGNVLQPLSHIMFAYDTLLLGKASIEEAQTIKRIMCLYEQWSRQSVNVQKSTNIFSPNVELWSIPTYTMQFLKLPTQVYKEIDTLLSNYWWGSDTKNKKIHWISWTTLCKSKEEGGLGFRKAQDFNNALLCKQAWRLLTDPNSTLALTYKARYFPNGSFLTAELGTKPSYTWCSLLSIRDLINKGTKWELGNGKNINIWKQRWVNHTQSNMLITPCDADFKDFMVSNLIDEDIGVWKVDLVRSLFFPIVSEAILQISLSHLDRVDIP
;
A
#
# COMPACT_ATOMS: atom_id res chain seq x y z
N MET A 1 15.26 -0.04 32.80
CA MET A 1 14.52 -1.28 32.46
C MET A 1 13.41 -1.12 31.41
N GLY A 2 13.16 0.06 30.81
CA GLY A 2 12.04 0.24 29.86
C GLY A 2 12.33 -0.04 28.37
N GLN A 3 13.58 -0.33 27.99
CA GLN A 3 14.01 -0.44 26.59
C GLN A 3 14.11 -1.89 26.07
N PHE A 4 14.02 -2.88 26.94
CA PHE A 4 14.09 -4.29 26.55
C PHE A 4 12.70 -4.83 26.23
N ARG A 5 12.59 -5.58 25.13
CA ARG A 5 11.40 -6.37 24.80
C ARG A 5 11.67 -7.82 25.18
N PRO A 6 11.01 -8.39 26.20
CA PRO A 6 11.12 -9.81 26.50
C PRO A 6 10.68 -10.62 25.27
N ILE A 7 11.46 -11.64 24.91
CA ILE A 7 11.14 -12.56 23.80
C ILE A 7 10.83 -13.92 24.41
N ASP A 8 9.62 -14.42 24.15
CA ASP A 8 9.17 -15.73 24.65
C ASP A 8 9.50 -16.83 23.65
N LEU A 9 10.31 -17.80 24.06
CA LEU A 9 10.63 -18.98 23.27
C LEU A 9 9.58 -20.08 23.50
N CYS A 10 8.47 -20.00 22.76
CA CYS A 10 7.43 -21.04 22.80
C CYS A 10 7.89 -22.33 22.12
N ASN A 11 7.40 -23.47 22.62
CA ASN A 11 7.56 -24.78 21.98
C ASN A 11 7.02 -24.77 20.54
N THR A 12 7.68 -25.50 19.64
CA THR A 12 7.26 -25.67 18.24
C THR A 12 5.82 -26.15 18.11
N VAL A 13 5.35 -27.07 18.96
CA VAL A 13 3.95 -27.57 18.94
C VAL A 13 2.96 -26.43 19.15
N VAL A 14 3.24 -25.56 20.12
CA VAL A 14 2.44 -24.36 20.45
C VAL A 14 2.41 -23.40 19.25
N LYS A 15 3.55 -23.20 18.58
CA LYS A 15 3.63 -22.38 17.34
C LYS A 15 2.81 -22.96 16.18
N VAL A 16 2.80 -24.29 16.01
CA VAL A 16 2.00 -24.96 14.97
C VAL A 16 0.51 -24.77 15.22
N ILE A 17 0.06 -24.99 16.46
CA ILE A 17 -1.35 -24.83 16.85
C ILE A 17 -1.78 -23.37 16.67
N SER A 18 -1.01 -22.41 17.17
CA SER A 18 -1.25 -20.96 17.00
C SER A 18 -1.40 -20.57 15.53
N LYS A 19 -0.51 -21.08 14.67
CA LYS A 19 -0.54 -20.78 13.23
C LYS A 19 -1.74 -21.43 12.53
N ALA A 20 -2.17 -22.61 12.95
CA ALA A 20 -3.38 -23.25 12.43
C ALA A 20 -4.65 -22.46 12.81
N LEU A 21 -4.73 -21.98 14.06
CA LEU A 21 -5.84 -21.15 14.53
C LEU A 21 -5.89 -19.80 13.82
N ALA A 22 -4.75 -19.12 13.70
CA ALA A 22 -4.66 -17.85 12.99
C ALA A 22 -5.03 -17.99 11.50
N ARG A 23 -4.63 -19.08 10.84
CA ARG A 23 -5.02 -19.36 9.44
C ARG A 23 -6.52 -19.58 9.29
N ARG A 24 -7.16 -20.28 10.24
CA ARG A 24 -8.63 -20.46 10.23
C ARG A 24 -9.36 -19.14 10.47
N LEU A 25 -8.91 -18.38 11.47
CA LEU A 25 -9.47 -17.06 11.78
C LEU A 25 -9.35 -16.10 10.58
N LYS A 26 -8.22 -16.16 9.86
CA LYS A 26 -7.93 -15.33 8.69
C LYS A 26 -9.03 -15.34 7.62
N ASN A 27 -9.69 -16.49 7.42
CA ASN A 27 -10.76 -16.63 6.43
C ASN A 27 -12.03 -15.85 6.80
N PHE A 28 -12.22 -15.54 8.08
CA PHE A 28 -13.39 -14.82 8.58
C PHE A 28 -13.15 -13.33 8.81
N LEU A 29 -11.88 -12.89 8.80
CA LEU A 29 -11.52 -11.49 9.04
C LEU A 29 -12.21 -10.47 8.14
N PRO A 30 -12.42 -10.72 6.83
CA PRO A 30 -13.11 -9.76 5.98
C PRO A 30 -14.54 -9.44 6.42
N TYR A 31 -15.18 -10.32 7.20
CA TYR A 31 -16.55 -10.13 7.69
C TYR A 31 -16.62 -9.47 9.08
N VAL A 32 -15.50 -9.45 9.79
CA VAL A 32 -15.44 -9.10 11.22
C VAL A 32 -14.63 -7.82 11.45
N ILE A 33 -13.67 -7.55 10.56
CA ILE A 33 -12.79 -6.39 10.64
C ILE A 33 -13.30 -5.28 9.71
N CYS A 34 -13.24 -4.03 10.18
CA CYS A 34 -13.57 -2.86 9.39
C CYS A 34 -12.63 -2.70 8.17
N GLU A 35 -13.16 -2.30 7.01
CA GLU A 35 -12.39 -2.07 5.79
C GLU A 35 -11.24 -1.05 5.94
N THR A 36 -11.30 -0.21 6.98
CA THR A 36 -10.26 0.79 7.31
C THR A 36 -9.07 0.22 8.09
N GLN A 37 -9.14 -1.03 8.57
CA GLN A 37 -8.03 -1.72 9.22
C GLN A 37 -7.18 -2.44 8.17
N SER A 38 -5.94 -1.99 8.00
CA SER A 38 -5.09 -2.44 6.88
C SER A 38 -3.91 -3.32 7.29
N ALA A 39 -3.68 -3.47 8.60
CA ALA A 39 -2.61 -4.33 9.10
C ALA A 39 -3.07 -5.79 9.10
N PHE A 40 -2.23 -6.68 8.57
CA PHE A 40 -2.39 -8.14 8.61
C PHE A 40 -3.55 -8.74 7.78
N ILE A 41 -4.19 -7.94 6.91
CA ILE A 41 -5.19 -8.40 5.94
C ILE A 41 -4.54 -8.58 4.55
N PRO A 42 -4.76 -9.70 3.83
CA PRO A 42 -4.29 -9.86 2.46
C PRO A 42 -4.77 -8.73 1.56
N ASN A 43 -3.91 -8.27 0.64
CA ASN A 43 -4.21 -7.21 -0.33
C ASN A 43 -4.43 -5.80 0.24
N HIS A 44 -4.30 -5.61 1.56
CA HIS A 44 -4.24 -4.28 2.17
C HIS A 44 -2.78 -3.89 2.37
N PHE A 45 -2.36 -2.80 1.73
CA PHE A 45 -1.00 -2.30 1.82
C PHE A 45 -0.92 -1.17 2.85
N ILE A 46 0.10 -1.20 3.72
CA ILE A 46 0.33 -0.14 4.71
C ILE A 46 0.47 1.25 4.08
N THR A 47 0.94 1.31 2.83
CA THR A 47 1.04 2.53 2.04
C THR A 47 -0.28 3.25 1.85
N ASP A 48 -1.38 2.49 1.76
CA ASP A 48 -2.71 3.06 1.49
C ASP A 48 -3.18 3.85 2.70
N ASN A 49 -2.95 3.33 3.90
CA ASN A 49 -3.25 4.04 5.15
C ASN A 49 -2.41 5.29 5.31
N ILE A 50 -1.12 5.23 4.93
CA ILE A 50 -0.26 6.40 4.96
C ILE A 50 -0.80 7.47 4.00
N LEU A 51 -1.09 7.10 2.75
CA LEU A 51 -1.65 8.03 1.77
C LEU A 51 -2.98 8.63 2.23
N LEU A 52 -3.91 7.81 2.72
CA LEU A 52 -5.20 8.27 3.26
C LEU A 52 -5.01 9.21 4.46
N ALA A 53 -4.09 8.90 5.36
CA ALA A 53 -3.77 9.76 6.51
C ALA A 53 -3.18 11.12 6.07
N TYR A 54 -2.26 11.12 5.11
CA TYR A 54 -1.70 12.35 4.52
C TYR A 54 -2.79 13.18 3.84
N GLU A 55 -3.70 12.53 3.09
CA GLU A 55 -4.82 13.24 2.46
C GLU A 55 -5.77 13.84 3.49
N ALA A 56 -6.15 13.07 4.52
CA ALA A 56 -6.99 13.56 5.60
C ALA A 56 -6.34 14.75 6.31
N HIS A 57 -5.06 14.65 6.66
CA HIS A 57 -4.31 15.75 7.28
C HIS A 57 -4.28 16.99 6.38
N HIS A 58 -4.02 16.82 5.07
CA HIS A 58 -4.02 17.93 4.11
C HIS A 58 -5.39 18.62 4.01
N VAL A 59 -6.48 17.85 4.00
CA VAL A 59 -7.84 18.41 4.00
C VAL A 59 -8.09 19.21 5.26
N ILE A 60 -7.79 18.64 6.43
CA ILE A 60 -7.98 19.30 7.74
C ILE A 60 -7.18 20.62 7.79
N LYS A 61 -5.89 20.59 7.43
CA LYS A 61 -5.02 21.76 7.47
C LYS A 61 -5.45 22.89 6.54
N ASN A 62 -6.04 22.55 5.39
CA ASN A 62 -6.44 23.54 4.37
C ASN A 62 -7.91 23.98 4.48
N LYS A 63 -8.69 23.39 5.37
CA LYS A 63 -10.07 23.80 5.66
C LYS A 63 -10.06 25.05 6.53
N LYS A 64 -10.04 26.22 5.87
CA LYS A 64 -10.00 27.55 6.50
C LYS A 64 -11.36 28.26 6.57
N THR A 65 -12.40 27.66 5.99
CA THR A 65 -13.74 28.25 5.86
C THR A 65 -14.82 27.22 6.18
N GLY A 66 -15.97 27.70 6.67
CA GLY A 66 -17.07 26.87 7.17
C GLY A 66 -17.27 27.01 8.69
N ARG A 67 -18.42 26.58 9.19
CA ARG A 67 -18.76 26.65 10.62
C ARG A 67 -18.06 25.56 11.45
N ASP A 68 -17.72 24.43 10.82
CA ASP A 68 -17.16 23.26 11.49
C ASP A 68 -15.64 23.15 11.26
N GLY A 69 -14.88 23.06 12.35
CA GLY A 69 -13.49 22.62 12.35
C GLY A 69 -13.37 21.10 12.39
N PHE A 70 -12.20 20.55 12.04
CA PHE A 70 -11.94 19.11 12.04
C PHE A 70 -10.63 18.82 12.79
N MET A 71 -10.56 17.67 13.46
CA MET A 71 -9.39 17.22 14.21
C MET A 71 -8.98 15.80 13.80
N SER A 72 -7.68 15.52 13.91
CA SER A 72 -7.13 14.17 13.79
C SER A 72 -6.37 13.80 15.04
N ILE A 73 -6.62 12.61 15.60
CA ILE A 73 -5.94 12.12 16.81
C ILE A 73 -5.25 10.81 16.46
N LYS A 74 -3.92 10.78 16.63
CA LYS A 74 -3.15 9.54 16.52
C LYS A 74 -3.09 8.86 17.88
N LEU A 75 -3.42 7.58 17.92
CA LEU A 75 -3.34 6.72 19.10
C LEU A 75 -2.19 5.73 18.95
N ASP A 76 -1.30 5.71 19.94
CA ASP A 76 -0.28 4.68 20.14
C ASP A 76 -0.64 3.92 21.41
N MET A 77 -0.78 2.60 21.34
CA MET A 77 -1.14 1.78 22.50
C MET A 77 0.12 1.25 23.18
N PHE A 78 0.31 1.53 24.48
CA PHE A 78 1.48 1.09 25.24
C PHE A 78 1.50 -0.44 25.37
N LYS A 79 2.52 -1.08 24.78
CA LYS A 79 2.76 -2.53 24.88
C LYS A 79 1.47 -3.34 24.68
N ALA A 80 0.68 -3.03 23.64
CA ALA A 80 -0.72 -3.48 23.61
C ALA A 80 -0.94 -5.01 23.56
N TYR A 81 0.10 -5.82 23.37
CA TYR A 81 0.04 -7.29 23.49
C TYR A 81 0.27 -7.79 24.93
N ASP A 82 0.99 -7.02 25.76
CA ASP A 82 1.41 -7.43 27.10
C ASP A 82 0.31 -7.19 28.15
N ARG A 83 -0.78 -6.51 27.77
CA ARG A 83 -1.84 -6.04 28.69
C ARG A 83 -3.26 -6.44 28.29
N VAL A 84 -3.45 -7.27 27.26
CA VAL A 84 -4.79 -7.68 26.83
C VAL A 84 -5.44 -8.53 27.91
N GLU A 85 -6.61 -8.12 28.41
CA GLU A 85 -7.41 -8.94 29.32
C GLU A 85 -8.12 -10.07 28.56
N TRP A 86 -7.94 -11.32 28.98
CA TRP A 86 -8.47 -12.49 28.25
C TRP A 86 -9.98 -12.66 28.39
N SER A 87 -10.54 -12.24 29.52
CA SER A 87 -11.98 -12.12 29.75
C SER A 87 -12.63 -11.20 28.69
N PHE A 88 -11.97 -10.09 28.37
CA PHE A 88 -12.38 -9.15 27.34
C PHE A 88 -12.26 -9.77 25.94
N MET A 89 -11.16 -10.45 25.62
CA MET A 89 -11.02 -11.18 24.35
C MET A 89 -12.12 -12.22 24.16
N LYS A 90 -12.44 -13.00 25.20
CA LYS A 90 -13.51 -13.99 25.20
C LYS A 90 -14.87 -13.33 24.93
N ALA A 91 -15.20 -12.25 25.65
CA ALA A 91 -16.44 -11.51 25.46
C ALA A 91 -16.54 -10.91 24.05
N MET A 92 -15.44 -10.35 23.54
CA MET A 92 -15.36 -9.82 22.17
C MET A 92 -15.61 -10.91 21.13
N LEU A 93 -14.95 -12.06 21.22
CA LEU A 93 -15.14 -13.17 20.27
C LEU A 93 -16.59 -13.69 20.29
N ILE A 94 -17.22 -13.78 21.46
CA ILE A 94 -18.63 -14.17 21.57
C ILE A 94 -19.52 -13.12 20.90
N HIS A 95 -19.26 -11.83 21.14
CA HIS A 95 -20.05 -10.74 20.56
C HIS A 95 -19.90 -10.65 19.03
N LEU A 96 -18.72 -10.97 18.50
CA LEU A 96 -18.46 -11.08 17.06
C LEU A 96 -19.10 -12.32 16.42
N GLY A 97 -19.82 -13.13 17.18
CA GLY A 97 -20.59 -14.28 16.68
C GLY A 97 -19.80 -15.57 16.54
N PHE A 98 -18.60 -15.67 17.12
CA PHE A 98 -17.85 -16.93 17.10
C PHE A 98 -18.51 -17.99 17.99
N GLY A 99 -18.61 -19.22 17.47
CA GLY A 99 -19.21 -20.34 18.20
C GLY A 99 -18.46 -20.68 19.50
N ALA A 100 -19.21 -21.08 20.54
CA ALA A 100 -18.67 -21.33 21.88
C ALA A 100 -17.48 -22.30 21.91
N ASN A 101 -17.50 -23.34 21.07
CA ASN A 101 -16.39 -24.31 20.97
C ASN A 101 -15.10 -23.67 20.43
N TRP A 102 -15.22 -22.74 19.48
CA TRP A 102 -14.07 -22.01 18.93
C TRP A 102 -13.48 -21.05 19.97
N VAL A 103 -14.35 -20.32 20.66
CA VAL A 103 -13.95 -19.40 21.74
C VAL A 103 -13.29 -20.18 22.87
N SER A 104 -13.86 -21.32 23.30
CA SER A 104 -13.27 -22.18 24.32
C SER A 104 -11.88 -22.65 23.91
N LEU A 105 -11.69 -23.05 22.65
CA LEU A 105 -10.40 -23.51 22.15
C LEU A 105 -9.33 -22.40 22.20
N ILE A 106 -9.69 -21.17 21.83
CA ILE A 106 -8.78 -20.01 21.94
C ILE A 106 -8.45 -19.71 23.40
N VAL A 107 -9.46 -19.68 24.27
CA VAL A 107 -9.28 -19.37 25.71
C VAL A 107 -8.43 -20.44 26.39
N SER A 108 -8.69 -21.73 26.15
CA SER A 108 -7.90 -22.83 26.70
C SER A 108 -6.45 -22.81 26.19
N TYR A 109 -6.19 -22.35 24.97
CA TYR A 109 -4.81 -22.20 24.50
C TYR A 109 -4.04 -21.13 25.31
N VAL A 110 -4.71 -20.08 25.78
CA VAL A 110 -4.06 -18.97 26.48
C VAL A 110 -3.91 -19.21 27.99
N GLU A 111 -4.88 -19.87 28.61
CA GLU A 111 -4.89 -20.11 30.06
C GLU A 111 -3.92 -21.22 30.50
N PHE A 112 -3.57 -22.16 29.62
CA PHE A 112 -2.79 -23.37 29.97
C PHE A 112 -1.27 -23.27 29.74
N VAL A 113 -0.70 -22.07 29.54
CA VAL A 113 0.74 -21.93 29.28
C VAL A 113 1.51 -21.72 30.58
N THR A 114 2.35 -22.68 30.95
CA THR A 114 3.34 -22.55 32.03
C THR A 114 4.67 -22.04 31.47
N TYR A 115 5.34 -21.16 32.23
CA TYR A 115 6.61 -20.57 31.82
C TYR A 115 7.73 -20.95 32.78
N SER A 116 8.95 -21.01 32.24
CA SER A 116 10.19 -21.14 33.01
C SER A 116 11.15 -20.04 32.56
N LEU A 117 11.67 -19.27 33.51
CA LEU A 117 12.65 -18.22 33.22
C LEU A 117 14.07 -18.82 33.29
N LEU A 118 14.84 -18.61 32.23
CA LEU A 118 16.27 -18.91 32.21
C LEU A 118 17.05 -17.61 32.43
N ILE A 119 17.74 -17.51 33.56
CA ILE A 119 18.63 -16.38 33.87
C ILE A 119 20.05 -16.95 33.91
N ASN A 120 20.92 -16.47 33.01
CA ASN A 120 22.32 -16.92 32.89
C ASN A 120 22.49 -18.43 32.67
N GLY A 121 21.54 -19.08 31.99
CA GLY A 121 21.57 -20.51 31.70
C GLY A 121 21.02 -21.39 32.84
N GLU A 122 20.68 -20.80 33.98
CA GLU A 122 20.02 -21.51 35.08
C GLU A 122 18.51 -21.22 35.08
N GLN A 123 17.71 -22.24 35.33
CA GLN A 123 16.27 -22.10 35.49
C GLN A 123 15.99 -21.43 36.85
N VAL A 124 15.53 -20.19 36.81
CA VAL A 124 15.17 -19.42 38.01
C VAL A 124 13.66 -19.29 38.08
N GLY A 125 13.04 -19.97 39.04
CA GLY A 125 11.59 -19.99 39.24
C GLY A 125 10.92 -21.22 38.62
N GLY A 126 10.29 -22.02 39.47
CA GLY A 126 9.37 -23.10 39.08
C GLY A 126 8.09 -22.54 38.47
N GLU A 127 7.34 -23.42 37.80
CA GLU A 127 6.09 -23.18 37.05
C GLU A 127 5.38 -21.87 37.45
N LEU A 128 5.70 -20.77 36.76
CA LEU A 128 5.03 -19.51 36.98
C LEU A 128 3.68 -19.58 36.26
N SER A 129 2.69 -20.14 36.94
CA SER A 129 1.29 -20.10 36.53
C SER A 129 0.75 -18.68 36.68
N GLY A 130 0.18 -18.12 35.60
CA GLY A 130 -0.43 -16.78 35.61
C GLY A 130 0.47 -15.63 35.14
N LEU A 131 1.71 -15.91 34.71
CA LEU A 131 2.57 -14.90 34.07
C LEU A 131 2.24 -14.83 32.57
N THR A 132 1.26 -14.00 32.21
CA THR A 132 0.90 -13.76 30.81
C THR A 132 1.94 -12.88 30.12
N MET A 133 2.93 -13.52 29.49
CA MET A 133 3.84 -12.81 28.57
C MET A 133 3.21 -12.76 27.16
N GLY A 134 3.17 -11.55 26.59
CA GLY A 134 2.28 -11.14 25.50
C GLY A 134 2.51 -11.79 24.12
N ASN A 135 3.43 -12.76 23.97
CA ASN A 135 3.86 -13.22 22.65
C ASN A 135 3.36 -14.60 22.19
N VAL A 136 2.73 -15.41 23.05
CA VAL A 136 2.35 -16.81 22.68
C VAL A 136 1.29 -16.87 21.56
N LEU A 137 0.54 -15.78 21.39
CA LEU A 137 -0.50 -15.61 20.39
C LEU A 137 -0.21 -14.52 19.35
N GLN A 138 1.05 -14.07 19.17
CA GLN A 138 1.37 -13.01 18.20
C GLN A 138 0.55 -13.07 16.90
N PRO A 139 0.43 -14.22 16.18
CA PRO A 139 -0.36 -14.28 14.96
C PRO A 139 -1.85 -13.92 15.14
N LEU A 140 -2.47 -14.27 16.27
CA LEU A 140 -3.89 -14.05 16.57
C LEU A 140 -4.14 -12.65 17.17
N SER A 141 -3.24 -12.16 18.03
CA SER A 141 -3.36 -10.86 18.69
C SER A 141 -3.01 -9.69 17.76
N HIS A 142 -2.08 -9.87 16.81
CA HIS A 142 -1.79 -8.90 15.74
C HIS A 142 -3.00 -8.62 14.84
N ILE A 143 -3.87 -9.62 14.69
CA ILE A 143 -5.04 -9.56 13.83
C ILE A 143 -6.21 -8.81 14.50
N MET A 144 -6.40 -9.01 15.82
CA MET A 144 -7.59 -8.53 16.52
C MET A 144 -7.43 -7.15 17.17
N PHE A 145 -6.20 -6.68 17.38
CA PHE A 145 -5.95 -5.39 18.02
C PHE A 145 -5.13 -4.48 17.10
N ALA A 146 -5.61 -3.26 16.86
CA ALA A 146 -4.89 -2.25 16.08
C ALA A 146 -3.99 -1.41 17.00
N TYR A 147 -2.73 -1.22 16.59
CA TYR A 147 -1.69 -0.57 17.42
C TYR A 147 -1.48 0.90 17.09
N ASP A 148 -1.70 1.27 15.82
CA ASP A 148 -1.63 2.63 15.31
C ASP A 148 -3.00 2.98 14.72
N THR A 149 -3.82 3.70 15.48
CA THR A 149 -5.16 4.14 15.04
C THR A 149 -5.17 5.64 14.83
N LEU A 150 -5.66 6.10 13.67
CA LEU A 150 -5.92 7.52 13.41
C LEU A 150 -7.43 7.75 13.48
N LEU A 151 -7.87 8.55 14.45
CA LEU A 151 -9.27 8.99 14.56
C LEU A 151 -9.44 10.34 13.88
N LEU A 152 -10.50 10.49 13.11
CA LEU A 152 -10.90 11.73 12.44
C LEU A 152 -12.30 12.12 12.93
N GLY A 153 -12.52 13.39 13.27
CA GLY A 153 -13.81 13.90 13.74
C GLY A 153 -13.91 15.41 13.63
N LYS A 154 -15.09 15.99 13.92
CA LYS A 154 -15.20 17.44 14.03
C LYS A 154 -14.49 17.93 15.28
N ALA A 155 -13.89 19.11 15.18
CA ALA A 155 -13.23 19.77 16.30
C ALA A 155 -14.28 20.45 17.20
N SER A 156 -15.11 19.65 17.87
CA SER A 156 -16.09 20.09 18.86
C SER A 156 -15.76 19.51 20.24
N ILE A 157 -16.19 20.19 21.29
CA ILE A 157 -16.01 19.72 22.68
C ILE A 157 -16.78 18.41 22.90
N GLU A 158 -17.99 18.30 22.36
CA GLU A 158 -18.85 17.11 22.46
C GLU A 158 -18.19 15.87 21.82
N GLU A 159 -17.59 16.04 20.65
CA GLU A 159 -16.96 14.93 19.92
C GLU A 159 -15.63 14.54 20.58
N ALA A 160 -14.85 15.52 21.07
CA ALA A 160 -13.66 15.25 21.88
C ALA A 160 -13.99 14.53 23.20
N GLN A 161 -15.09 14.91 23.88
CA GLN A 161 -15.56 14.25 25.09
C GLN A 161 -16.05 12.82 24.81
N THR A 162 -16.73 12.62 23.68
CA THR A 162 -17.18 11.30 23.23
C THR A 162 -16.00 10.39 22.93
N ILE A 163 -15.00 10.89 22.19
CA ILE A 163 -13.76 10.17 21.91
C ILE A 163 -13.04 9.81 23.21
N LYS A 164 -12.90 10.78 24.14
CA LYS A 164 -12.31 10.54 25.46
C LYS A 164 -13.07 9.48 26.26
N ARG A 165 -14.41 9.50 26.23
CA ARG A 165 -15.26 8.50 26.90
C ARG A 165 -15.07 7.11 26.31
N ILE A 166 -15.06 6.99 24.98
CA ILE A 166 -14.81 5.72 24.29
C ILE A 166 -13.43 5.20 24.64
N MET A 167 -12.40 6.07 24.68
CA MET A 167 -11.07 5.69 25.13
C MET A 167 -11.05 5.20 26.57
N CYS A 168 -11.66 5.93 27.51
CA CYS A 168 -11.72 5.48 28.91
C CYS A 168 -12.44 4.14 29.06
N LEU A 169 -13.54 3.91 28.33
CA LEU A 169 -14.23 2.62 28.32
C LEU A 169 -13.35 1.51 27.74
N TYR A 170 -12.66 1.81 26.64
CA TYR A 170 -11.73 0.86 26.03
C TYR A 170 -10.54 0.55 26.94
N GLU A 171 -9.94 1.53 27.61
CA GLU A 171 -8.87 1.33 28.58
C GLU A 171 -9.34 0.52 29.81
N GLN A 172 -10.56 0.78 30.28
CA GLN A 172 -11.16 0.04 31.40
C GLN A 172 -11.41 -1.42 31.06
N TRP A 173 -11.92 -1.70 29.85
CA TRP A 173 -12.31 -3.05 29.43
C TRP A 173 -11.15 -3.87 28.86
N SER A 174 -10.26 -3.25 28.07
CA SER A 174 -9.15 -3.95 27.42
C SER A 174 -7.88 -3.99 28.26
N ARG A 175 -7.78 -3.13 29.30
CA ARG A 175 -6.57 -2.84 30.09
C ARG A 175 -5.37 -2.34 29.28
N GLN A 176 -5.56 -2.06 27.99
CA GLN A 176 -4.57 -1.35 27.18
C GLN A 176 -4.54 0.12 27.59
N SER A 177 -3.37 0.75 27.58
CA SER A 177 -3.21 2.17 27.97
C SER A 177 -2.62 2.98 26.82
N VAL A 178 -3.14 4.19 26.57
CA VAL A 178 -2.62 5.07 25.52
C VAL A 178 -1.22 5.60 25.90
N ASN A 179 -0.28 5.53 24.96
CA ASN A 179 1.08 6.01 25.12
C ASN A 179 1.21 7.47 24.68
N VAL A 180 1.30 8.38 25.66
CA VAL A 180 1.35 9.83 25.42
C VAL A 180 2.75 10.33 25.03
N GLN A 181 3.81 9.51 25.14
CA GLN A 181 5.22 9.94 25.06
C GLN A 181 5.94 9.62 23.73
N LYS A 182 5.40 8.77 22.85
CA LYS A 182 6.13 8.23 21.67
C LYS A 182 6.04 9.07 20.38
N SER A 183 6.03 10.39 20.51
CA SER A 183 5.99 11.31 19.36
C SER A 183 7.37 11.89 19.08
N THR A 184 8.34 11.07 18.65
CA THR A 184 9.60 11.56 18.05
C THR A 184 10.38 10.41 17.42
N ASN A 185 10.70 10.55 16.13
CA ASN A 185 11.59 9.64 15.42
C ASN A 185 12.99 10.28 15.36
N ILE A 186 13.98 9.65 15.99
CA ILE A 186 15.40 9.95 15.83
C ILE A 186 16.04 8.70 15.22
N PHE A 187 16.76 8.86 14.12
CA PHE A 187 17.38 7.74 13.41
C PHE A 187 18.89 7.68 13.68
N SER A 188 19.40 6.45 13.79
CA SER A 188 20.82 6.09 13.98
C SER A 188 21.54 5.95 12.61
N PRO A 189 22.86 6.17 12.51
CA PRO A 189 23.63 6.09 11.26
C PRO A 189 23.71 4.70 10.60
N ASN A 190 23.25 3.63 11.25
CA ASN A 190 23.53 2.24 10.85
C ASN A 190 22.35 1.48 10.23
N VAL A 191 21.34 2.17 9.66
CA VAL A 191 20.22 1.48 9.01
C VAL A 191 20.56 1.16 7.56
N GLU A 192 20.22 -0.06 7.09
CA GLU A 192 20.36 -0.51 5.70
C GLU A 192 19.90 0.60 4.74
N LEU A 193 20.84 1.10 3.91
CA LEU A 193 20.73 2.40 3.21
C LEU A 193 19.45 2.56 2.37
N TRP A 194 18.85 1.45 1.93
CA TRP A 194 17.63 1.44 1.12
C TRP A 194 16.33 1.41 1.93
N SER A 195 16.32 0.88 3.15
CA SER A 195 15.06 0.56 3.84
C SER A 195 14.28 1.80 4.27
N ILE A 196 14.95 2.88 4.70
CA ILE A 196 14.30 4.11 5.15
C ILE A 196 13.76 4.95 3.97
N PRO A 197 14.53 5.24 2.90
CA PRO A 197 14.03 6.05 1.80
C PRO A 197 12.95 5.35 1.00
N THR A 198 12.99 4.00 0.88
CA THR A 198 12.02 3.23 0.10
C THR A 198 10.59 3.45 0.55
N TYR A 199 10.32 3.50 1.86
CA TYR A 199 8.98 3.77 2.36
C TYR A 199 8.48 5.15 1.93
N THR A 200 9.28 6.19 2.16
CA THR A 200 8.95 7.57 1.77
C THR A 200 8.79 7.72 0.24
N MET A 201 9.66 7.09 -0.54
CA MET A 201 9.63 7.08 -2.00
C MET A 201 8.41 6.35 -2.59
N GLN A 202 7.69 5.52 -1.81
CA GLN A 202 6.47 4.89 -2.32
C GLN A 202 5.33 5.88 -2.53
N PHE A 203 5.31 7.01 -1.81
CA PHE A 203 4.20 7.96 -1.85
C PHE A 203 4.60 9.43 -2.04
N LEU A 204 5.90 9.75 -1.92
CA LEU A 204 6.43 11.09 -2.16
C LEU A 204 7.49 11.05 -3.25
N LYS A 205 7.44 12.04 -4.14
CA LYS A 205 8.54 12.36 -5.03
C LYS A 205 9.52 13.23 -4.28
N LEU A 206 10.74 12.75 -4.05
CA LEU A 206 11.75 13.53 -3.31
C LEU A 206 12.33 14.67 -4.18
N PRO A 207 12.87 15.73 -3.55
CA PRO A 207 13.62 16.76 -4.25
C PRO A 207 14.85 16.19 -4.96
N THR A 208 15.21 16.77 -6.12
CA THR A 208 16.35 16.32 -6.94
C THR A 208 17.67 16.24 -6.17
N GLN A 209 17.88 17.16 -5.24
CA GLN A 209 19.09 17.21 -4.41
C GLN A 209 19.21 15.98 -3.50
N VAL A 210 18.09 15.51 -2.93
CA VAL A 210 18.07 14.32 -2.06
C VAL A 210 18.43 13.06 -2.85
N TYR A 211 17.98 12.93 -4.10
CA TYR A 211 18.41 11.80 -4.94
C TYR A 211 19.92 11.78 -5.17
N LYS A 212 20.51 12.96 -5.46
CA LYS A 212 21.96 13.09 -5.66
C LYS A 212 22.73 12.72 -4.39
N GLU A 213 22.24 13.12 -3.23
CA GLU A 213 22.84 12.76 -1.94
C GLU A 213 22.77 11.25 -1.69
N ILE A 214 21.61 10.62 -1.94
CA ILE A 214 21.46 9.16 -1.82
C ILE A 214 22.39 8.43 -2.79
N ASP A 215 22.43 8.82 -4.06
CA ASP A 215 23.31 8.23 -5.08
C ASP A 215 24.79 8.41 -4.70
N THR A 216 25.15 9.56 -4.12
CA THR A 216 26.52 9.82 -3.64
C THR A 216 26.87 8.93 -2.45
N LEU A 217 25.97 8.78 -1.47
CA LEU A 217 26.17 7.89 -0.33
C LEU A 217 26.30 6.43 -0.76
N LEU A 218 25.47 5.97 -1.70
CA LEU A 218 25.52 4.62 -2.25
C LEU A 218 26.83 4.37 -3.01
N SER A 219 27.23 5.33 -3.85
CA SER A 219 28.50 5.26 -4.58
C SER A 219 29.68 5.20 -3.60
N ASN A 220 29.71 6.08 -2.60
CA ASN A 220 30.77 6.11 -1.59
C ASN A 220 30.81 4.83 -0.76
N TYR A 221 29.65 4.26 -0.43
CA TYR A 221 29.56 2.98 0.27
C TYR A 221 30.10 1.84 -0.59
N TRP A 222 29.68 1.74 -1.86
CA TRP A 222 30.10 0.68 -2.78
C TRP A 222 31.61 0.69 -3.06
N TRP A 223 32.18 1.88 -3.23
CA TRP A 223 33.63 2.06 -3.44
C TRP A 223 34.41 2.17 -2.13
N GLY A 224 33.72 2.08 -0.99
CA GLY A 224 34.27 2.25 0.35
C GLY A 224 34.68 0.93 0.98
N SER A 225 35.82 0.94 1.66
CA SER A 225 36.23 -0.17 2.55
C SER A 225 36.79 0.31 3.90
N ASP A 226 37.11 1.61 4.05
CA ASP A 226 37.56 2.21 5.31
C ASP A 226 37.46 3.75 5.29
N THR A 227 37.22 4.36 6.44
CA THR A 227 36.82 5.78 6.63
C THR A 227 37.94 6.80 6.40
N LYS A 228 39.21 6.38 6.33
CA LYS A 228 40.36 7.31 6.43
C LYS A 228 40.93 7.84 5.12
N ASN A 229 40.59 7.26 3.96
CA ASN A 229 41.20 7.68 2.68
C ASN A 229 40.14 8.04 1.62
N LYS A 230 40.30 9.19 0.95
CA LYS A 230 39.60 9.47 -0.30
C LYS A 230 40.03 8.44 -1.34
N LYS A 231 39.08 7.64 -1.85
CA LYS A 231 39.36 6.61 -2.85
C LYS A 231 38.80 6.96 -4.23
N ILE A 232 39.42 6.36 -5.23
CA ILE A 232 39.13 6.57 -6.65
C ILE A 232 37.89 5.76 -7.03
N HIS A 233 36.90 6.44 -7.62
CA HIS A 233 35.79 5.78 -8.29
C HIS A 233 36.26 5.30 -9.67
N TRP A 234 36.55 4.00 -9.79
CA TRP A 234 37.06 3.41 -11.05
C TRP A 234 36.05 3.47 -12.19
N ILE A 235 34.75 3.40 -11.86
CA ILE A 235 33.65 3.44 -12.81
C ILE A 235 32.59 4.41 -12.29
N SER A 236 32.04 5.24 -13.18
CA SER A 236 31.00 6.21 -12.81
C SER A 236 29.74 5.51 -12.28
N TRP A 237 29.07 6.13 -11.30
CA TRP A 237 27.80 5.62 -10.77
C TRP A 237 26.75 5.41 -11.87
N THR A 238 26.66 6.34 -12.84
CA THR A 238 25.75 6.22 -13.99
C THR A 238 26.04 4.97 -14.83
N THR A 239 27.30 4.58 -15.00
CA THR A 239 27.67 3.35 -15.73
C THR A 239 27.29 2.11 -14.92
N LEU A 240 27.52 2.11 -13.60
CA LEU A 240 27.11 1.00 -12.74
C LEU A 240 25.58 0.80 -12.73
N CYS A 241 24.82 1.88 -12.91
CA CYS A 241 23.36 1.83 -12.95
C CYS A 241 22.77 1.25 -14.24
N LYS A 242 23.56 1.11 -15.32
CA LYS A 242 23.08 0.50 -16.56
C LYS A 242 22.76 -0.99 -16.35
N SER A 243 21.94 -1.54 -17.25
CA SER A 243 21.64 -2.97 -17.22
C SER A 243 22.92 -3.80 -17.47
N LYS A 244 22.89 -5.09 -17.12
CA LYS A 244 24.01 -5.99 -17.43
C LYS A 244 24.24 -6.13 -18.94
N GLU A 245 23.17 -6.06 -19.73
CA GLU A 245 23.20 -6.11 -21.20
C GLU A 245 23.89 -4.86 -21.78
N GLU A 246 23.76 -3.72 -21.10
CA GLU A 246 24.41 -2.45 -21.45
C GLU A 246 25.79 -2.25 -20.80
N GLY A 247 26.35 -3.31 -20.18
CA GLY A 247 27.67 -3.29 -19.55
C GLY A 247 27.72 -2.67 -18.15
N GLY A 248 26.57 -2.48 -17.48
CA GLY A 248 26.48 -2.05 -16.08
C GLY A 248 26.28 -3.19 -15.09
N LEU A 249 26.03 -2.85 -13.82
CA LEU A 249 25.77 -3.81 -12.74
C LEU A 249 24.29 -3.87 -12.33
N GLY A 250 23.43 -3.05 -12.93
CA GLY A 250 22.00 -2.97 -12.62
C GLY A 250 21.69 -2.22 -11.33
N PHE A 251 22.58 -1.33 -10.86
CA PHE A 251 22.26 -0.44 -9.74
C PHE A 251 21.15 0.53 -10.12
N ARG A 252 20.36 0.95 -9.13
CA ARG A 252 19.22 1.83 -9.38
C ARG A 252 19.59 3.23 -8.95
N LYS A 253 19.44 4.20 -9.85
CA LYS A 253 19.47 5.61 -9.46
C LYS A 253 18.28 5.89 -8.54
N ALA A 254 18.51 6.66 -7.48
CA ALA A 254 17.48 6.94 -6.48
C ALA A 254 16.21 7.56 -7.10
N GLN A 255 16.36 8.44 -8.08
CA GLN A 255 15.24 9.07 -8.77
C GLN A 255 14.41 8.07 -9.60
N ASP A 256 15.07 7.21 -10.37
CA ASP A 256 14.41 6.20 -11.19
C ASP A 256 13.70 5.17 -10.32
N PHE A 257 14.31 4.82 -9.19
CA PHE A 257 13.69 3.94 -8.20
C PHE A 257 12.46 4.56 -7.55
N ASN A 258 12.51 5.84 -7.14
CA ASN A 258 11.35 6.56 -6.61
C ASN A 258 10.22 6.64 -7.66
N ASN A 259 10.55 6.99 -8.90
CA ASN A 259 9.61 7.04 -10.01
C ASN A 259 8.94 5.68 -10.23
N ALA A 260 9.70 4.58 -10.21
CA ALA A 260 9.14 3.24 -10.36
C ALA A 260 8.18 2.86 -9.21
N LEU A 261 8.51 3.24 -7.97
CA LEU A 261 7.63 3.00 -6.81
C LEU A 261 6.33 3.81 -6.90
N LEU A 262 6.41 5.08 -7.31
CA LEU A 262 5.23 5.92 -7.57
C LEU A 262 4.40 5.36 -8.73
N CYS A 263 5.05 4.89 -9.80
CA CYS A 263 4.35 4.22 -10.91
C CYS A 263 3.56 3.01 -10.41
N LYS A 264 4.14 2.20 -9.52
CA LYS A 264 3.45 1.05 -8.93
C LYS A 264 2.19 1.47 -8.17
N GLN A 265 2.24 2.57 -7.42
CA GLN A 265 1.05 3.06 -6.71
C GLN A 265 0.00 3.65 -7.64
N ALA A 266 0.41 4.46 -8.61
CA ALA A 266 -0.53 5.02 -9.58
C ALA A 266 -1.12 3.94 -10.51
N TRP A 267 -0.39 2.87 -10.83
CA TRP A 267 -0.92 1.70 -11.52
C TRP A 267 -2.01 1.00 -10.71
N ARG A 268 -1.85 0.91 -9.38
CA ARG A 268 -2.90 0.34 -8.51
C ARG A 268 -4.20 1.15 -8.53
N LEU A 269 -4.14 2.48 -8.69
CA LEU A 269 -5.34 3.31 -8.87
C LEU A 269 -6.10 2.96 -10.16
N LEU A 270 -5.42 2.42 -11.17
CA LEU A 270 -6.01 1.99 -12.43
C LEU A 270 -6.53 0.55 -12.35
N THR A 271 -5.76 -0.37 -11.77
CA THR A 271 -6.11 -1.79 -11.74
C THR A 271 -7.09 -2.18 -10.63
N ASP A 272 -7.13 -1.41 -9.54
CA ASP A 272 -8.01 -1.67 -8.38
C ASP A 272 -8.83 -0.42 -8.01
N PRO A 273 -9.81 -0.05 -8.86
CA PRO A 273 -10.58 1.18 -8.69
C PRO A 273 -11.53 1.15 -7.49
N ASN A 274 -11.80 -0.03 -6.94
CA ASN A 274 -12.69 -0.21 -5.79
C ASN A 274 -11.94 -0.16 -4.45
N SER A 275 -10.61 -0.10 -4.44
CA SER A 275 -9.84 0.11 -3.21
C SER A 275 -10.23 1.43 -2.53
N THR A 276 -10.21 1.46 -1.19
CA THR A 276 -10.52 2.66 -0.39
C THR A 276 -9.68 3.87 -0.81
N LEU A 277 -8.41 3.62 -1.14
CA LEU A 277 -7.50 4.63 -1.68
C LEU A 277 -8.00 5.16 -3.04
N ALA A 278 -8.30 4.28 -3.99
CA ALA A 278 -8.78 4.68 -5.32
C ALA A 278 -10.11 5.43 -5.24
N LEU A 279 -11.05 4.97 -4.41
CA LEU A 279 -12.34 5.65 -4.20
C LEU A 279 -12.15 7.05 -3.60
N THR A 280 -11.27 7.18 -2.60
CA THR A 280 -10.98 8.49 -1.97
C THR A 280 -10.32 9.45 -2.96
N TYR A 281 -9.33 8.97 -3.73
CA TYR A 281 -8.65 9.80 -4.74
C TYR A 281 -9.57 10.16 -5.90
N LYS A 282 -10.43 9.22 -6.35
CA LYS A 282 -11.43 9.46 -7.38
C LYS A 282 -12.41 10.54 -6.93
N ALA A 283 -13.01 10.39 -5.75
CA ALA A 283 -13.96 11.35 -5.21
C ALA A 283 -13.37 12.76 -5.09
N ARG A 284 -12.07 12.87 -4.81
CA ARG A 284 -11.40 14.16 -4.56
C ARG A 284 -10.79 14.81 -5.80
N TYR A 285 -10.12 14.04 -6.65
CA TYR A 285 -9.26 14.58 -7.71
C TYR A 285 -9.80 14.33 -9.12
N PHE A 286 -10.57 13.26 -9.33
CA PHE A 286 -11.10 12.90 -10.65
C PHE A 286 -12.48 12.24 -10.55
N PRO A 287 -13.50 12.95 -10.01
CA PRO A 287 -14.81 12.35 -9.72
C PRO A 287 -15.51 11.82 -10.96
N ASN A 288 -15.37 12.52 -12.09
CA ASN A 288 -16.03 12.20 -13.36
C ASN A 288 -15.06 11.59 -14.39
N GLY A 289 -13.87 11.14 -13.97
CA GLY A 289 -12.83 10.70 -14.89
C GLY A 289 -11.98 9.55 -14.34
N SER A 290 -10.81 9.37 -14.94
CA SER A 290 -9.79 8.43 -14.50
C SER A 290 -8.54 9.15 -14.01
N PHE A 291 -7.63 8.42 -13.36
CA PHE A 291 -6.32 8.96 -13.00
C PHE A 291 -5.55 9.51 -14.22
N LEU A 292 -5.70 8.89 -15.41
CA LEU A 292 -5.03 9.33 -16.64
C LEU A 292 -5.57 10.65 -17.19
N THR A 293 -6.83 10.99 -16.91
CA THR A 293 -7.44 12.25 -17.34
C THR A 293 -7.50 13.30 -16.23
N ALA A 294 -6.97 12.98 -15.05
CA ALA A 294 -7.06 13.85 -13.88
C ALA A 294 -6.21 15.11 -14.05
N GLU A 295 -6.74 16.24 -13.58
CA GLU A 295 -6.01 17.52 -13.55
C GLU A 295 -5.45 17.79 -12.15
N LEU A 296 -4.48 18.72 -12.04
CA LEU A 296 -3.85 19.04 -10.76
C LEU A 296 -4.86 19.65 -9.77
N GLY A 297 -5.81 20.45 -10.27
CA GLY A 297 -6.77 21.19 -9.45
C GLY A 297 -6.12 22.35 -8.66
N THR A 298 -6.90 22.96 -7.78
CA THR A 298 -6.52 24.24 -7.12
C THR A 298 -5.77 24.07 -5.80
N LYS A 299 -6.02 22.98 -5.06
CA LYS A 299 -5.38 22.70 -3.74
C LYS A 299 -4.91 21.25 -3.64
N PRO A 300 -4.01 20.82 -4.54
CA PRO A 300 -3.49 19.46 -4.53
C PRO A 300 -2.72 19.17 -3.24
N SER A 301 -2.76 17.92 -2.79
CA SER A 301 -1.83 17.45 -1.75
C SER A 301 -0.48 17.16 -2.39
N TYR A 302 0.58 17.14 -1.59
CA TYR A 302 1.89 16.81 -2.11
C TYR A 302 1.99 15.36 -2.60
N THR A 303 1.27 14.44 -1.95
CA THR A 303 1.09 13.04 -2.36
C THR A 303 0.40 12.96 -3.73
N TRP A 304 -0.66 13.75 -3.95
CA TRP A 304 -1.30 13.85 -5.26
C TRP A 304 -0.37 14.44 -6.32
N CYS A 305 0.34 15.54 -6.02
CA CYS A 305 1.34 16.10 -6.94
C CYS A 305 2.40 15.07 -7.34
N SER A 306 2.86 14.27 -6.36
CA SER A 306 3.86 13.22 -6.58
C SER A 306 3.33 12.15 -7.54
N LEU A 307 2.12 11.63 -7.29
CA LEU A 307 1.47 10.64 -8.15
C LEU A 307 1.16 11.20 -9.54
N LEU A 308 0.57 12.38 -9.63
CA LEU A 308 0.21 13.00 -10.91
C LEU A 308 1.45 13.28 -11.77
N SER A 309 2.59 13.61 -11.15
CA SER A 309 3.85 13.83 -11.88
C SER A 309 4.41 12.58 -12.58
N ILE A 310 3.89 11.39 -12.25
CA ILE A 310 4.29 10.10 -12.85
C ILE A 310 3.31 9.62 -13.91
N ARG A 311 2.17 10.30 -14.09
CA ARG A 311 1.12 9.95 -15.06
C ARG A 311 1.67 9.77 -16.47
N ASP A 312 2.51 10.69 -16.93
CA ASP A 312 3.07 10.64 -18.29
C ASP A 312 4.03 9.46 -18.46
N LEU A 313 4.72 9.04 -17.39
CA LEU A 313 5.60 7.87 -17.42
C LEU A 313 4.77 6.59 -17.49
N ILE A 314 3.67 6.50 -16.74
CA ILE A 314 2.72 5.38 -16.84
C ILE A 314 2.11 5.32 -18.23
N ASN A 315 1.54 6.43 -18.73
CA ASN A 315 0.91 6.48 -20.05
C ASN A 315 1.90 6.15 -21.18
N LYS A 316 3.21 6.36 -20.95
CA LYS A 316 4.25 5.94 -21.88
C LYS A 316 4.51 4.42 -21.86
N GLY A 317 4.36 3.78 -20.71
CA GLY A 317 4.62 2.35 -20.50
C GLY A 317 3.39 1.44 -20.56
N THR A 318 2.18 2.01 -20.57
CA THR A 318 0.93 1.25 -20.62
C THR A 318 0.31 1.25 -22.02
N LYS A 319 -0.54 0.25 -22.24
CA LYS A 319 -1.40 0.14 -23.41
C LYS A 319 -2.77 -0.32 -22.95
N TRP A 320 -3.79 0.08 -23.69
CA TRP A 320 -5.13 -0.44 -23.52
C TRP A 320 -5.20 -1.90 -23.95
N GLU A 321 -5.85 -2.71 -23.13
CA GLU A 321 -6.27 -4.05 -23.50
C GLU A 321 -7.69 -3.99 -24.06
N LEU A 322 -7.84 -4.46 -25.30
CA LEU A 322 -9.11 -4.44 -26.01
C LEU A 322 -10.10 -5.45 -25.40
N GLY A 323 -11.23 -4.93 -24.91
CA GLY A 323 -12.43 -5.71 -24.61
C GLY A 323 -13.47 -5.45 -25.70
N ASN A 324 -14.53 -4.72 -25.37
CA ASN A 324 -15.60 -4.34 -26.29
C ASN A 324 -15.26 -3.15 -27.23
N GLY A 325 -14.15 -2.45 -27.01
CA GLY A 325 -13.70 -1.32 -27.81
C GLY A 325 -14.53 -0.04 -27.69
N LYS A 326 -15.44 0.05 -26.70
CA LYS A 326 -16.35 1.21 -26.51
C LYS A 326 -15.70 2.36 -25.77
N ASN A 327 -14.62 2.12 -25.03
CA ASN A 327 -13.88 3.13 -24.28
C ASN A 327 -12.53 3.47 -24.92
N ILE A 328 -12.17 2.78 -26.01
CA ILE A 328 -10.92 3.00 -26.73
C ILE A 328 -11.14 3.89 -27.95
N ASN A 329 -10.68 5.14 -27.92
CA ASN A 329 -10.57 5.99 -29.11
C ASN A 329 -9.38 5.53 -29.96
N ILE A 330 -9.64 5.31 -31.25
CA ILE A 330 -8.67 4.73 -32.18
C ILE A 330 -7.35 5.51 -32.19
N TRP A 331 -7.41 6.84 -32.26
CA TRP A 331 -6.28 7.70 -32.58
C TRP A 331 -5.61 8.33 -31.36
N LYS A 332 -6.35 8.49 -30.26
CA LYS A 332 -5.87 9.17 -29.04
C LYS A 332 -5.17 8.21 -28.08
N GLN A 333 -5.39 6.91 -28.20
CA GLN A 333 -4.93 5.91 -27.23
C GLN A 333 -4.05 4.82 -27.86
N ARG A 334 -3.28 4.14 -27.02
CA ARG A 334 -2.32 3.10 -27.42
C ARG A 334 -2.93 1.73 -27.22
N TRP A 335 -3.34 1.07 -28.29
CA TRP A 335 -4.02 -0.23 -28.23
C TRP A 335 -3.48 -1.26 -29.25
N VAL A 336 -2.60 -0.84 -30.17
CA VAL A 336 -2.04 -1.70 -31.23
C VAL A 336 -0.52 -1.87 -31.07
N ASN A 337 -0.06 -3.13 -31.02
CA ASN A 337 1.35 -3.48 -30.96
C ASN A 337 1.97 -3.57 -32.37
N HIS A 338 2.50 -2.47 -32.88
CA HIS A 338 3.17 -2.43 -34.20
C HIS A 338 4.46 -1.59 -34.22
N THR A 339 4.71 -0.80 -33.16
CA THR A 339 5.91 0.02 -32.99
C THR A 339 6.42 -0.05 -31.55
N GLN A 340 7.66 0.37 -31.29
CA GLN A 340 8.21 0.46 -29.94
C GLN A 340 7.45 1.44 -29.03
N SER A 341 6.75 2.44 -29.61
CA SER A 341 5.98 3.43 -28.86
C SER A 341 4.49 3.06 -28.68
N ASN A 342 4.01 2.02 -29.39
CA ASN A 342 2.59 1.63 -29.48
C ASN A 342 1.64 2.78 -29.90
N MET A 343 2.17 3.84 -30.50
CA MET A 343 1.37 4.91 -31.12
C MET A 343 1.15 4.59 -32.59
N LEU A 344 -0.04 4.86 -33.09
CA LEU A 344 -0.37 4.68 -34.50
C LEU A 344 0.50 5.60 -35.37
N ILE A 345 1.18 5.02 -36.34
CA ILE A 345 1.94 5.75 -37.36
C ILE A 345 1.03 6.33 -38.46
N THR A 346 -0.17 5.77 -38.61
CA THR A 346 -1.14 6.24 -39.60
C THR A 346 -1.69 7.60 -39.16
N PRO A 347 -1.69 8.62 -40.04
CA PRO A 347 -2.27 9.91 -39.72
C PRO A 347 -3.79 9.80 -39.60
N CYS A 348 -4.35 10.48 -38.59
CA CYS A 348 -5.79 10.56 -38.39
C CYS A 348 -6.40 11.51 -39.41
N ASP A 349 -7.38 11.05 -40.17
CA ASP A 349 -8.27 11.90 -40.95
C ASP A 349 -9.29 12.59 -40.02
N ALA A 350 -9.62 13.85 -40.30
CA ALA A 350 -10.46 14.70 -39.46
C ALA A 350 -11.85 14.09 -39.22
N ASP A 351 -12.39 13.42 -40.24
CA ASP A 351 -13.72 12.78 -40.19
C ASP A 351 -13.79 11.60 -39.21
N PHE A 352 -12.64 11.01 -38.86
CA PHE A 352 -12.54 9.81 -38.02
C PHE A 352 -11.95 10.08 -36.64
N LYS A 353 -11.71 11.33 -36.25
CA LYS A 353 -11.00 11.72 -35.02
C LYS A 353 -11.64 11.17 -33.73
N ASP A 354 -12.96 11.04 -33.73
CA ASP A 354 -13.73 10.60 -32.57
C ASP A 354 -14.19 9.13 -32.68
N PHE A 355 -13.73 8.38 -33.69
CA PHE A 355 -14.02 6.95 -33.81
C PHE A 355 -13.43 6.16 -32.63
N MET A 356 -14.22 5.19 -32.18
CA MET A 356 -13.86 4.21 -31.17
C MET A 356 -13.51 2.89 -31.84
N VAL A 357 -12.73 2.04 -31.16
CA VAL A 357 -12.31 0.74 -31.71
C VAL A 357 -13.52 -0.15 -32.02
N SER A 358 -14.58 -0.05 -31.23
CA SER A 358 -15.88 -0.69 -31.50
C SER A 358 -16.46 -0.37 -32.88
N ASN A 359 -16.16 0.79 -33.48
CA ASN A 359 -16.62 1.10 -34.84
C ASN A 359 -15.97 0.21 -35.91
N LEU A 360 -14.76 -0.30 -35.64
CA LEU A 360 -14.04 -1.23 -36.51
C LEU A 360 -14.52 -2.68 -36.36
N ILE A 361 -15.38 -2.96 -35.39
CA ILE A 361 -15.87 -4.31 -35.06
C ILE A 361 -17.30 -4.44 -35.59
N ASP A 362 -17.61 -5.61 -36.12
CA ASP A 362 -18.98 -6.04 -36.39
C ASP A 362 -19.54 -6.67 -35.10
N GLU A 363 -20.47 -5.99 -34.43
CA GLU A 363 -21.01 -6.43 -33.13
C GLU A 363 -21.86 -7.71 -33.25
N ASP A 364 -22.46 -7.99 -34.42
CA ASP A 364 -23.34 -9.14 -34.62
C ASP A 364 -22.55 -10.43 -34.83
N ILE A 365 -21.41 -10.33 -35.52
CA ILE A 365 -20.57 -11.47 -35.92
C ILE A 365 -19.33 -11.61 -35.03
N GLY A 366 -18.92 -10.54 -34.34
CA GLY A 366 -17.74 -10.52 -33.47
C GLY A 366 -16.41 -10.55 -34.24
N VAL A 367 -16.40 -10.00 -35.47
CA VAL A 367 -15.21 -9.96 -36.35
C VAL A 367 -14.84 -8.52 -36.69
N TRP A 368 -13.57 -8.32 -37.08
CA TRP A 368 -13.12 -7.04 -37.61
C TRP A 368 -13.78 -6.75 -38.96
N LYS A 369 -14.20 -5.49 -39.17
CA LYS A 369 -14.60 -4.97 -40.48
C LYS A 369 -13.35 -4.78 -41.35
N VAL A 370 -12.88 -5.88 -41.94
CA VAL A 370 -11.58 -5.97 -42.63
C VAL A 370 -11.38 -4.87 -43.67
N ASP A 371 -12.42 -4.59 -44.48
CA ASP A 371 -12.34 -3.57 -45.53
C ASP A 371 -12.14 -2.17 -44.95
N LEU A 372 -12.86 -1.85 -43.87
CA LEU A 372 -12.74 -0.58 -43.16
C LEU A 372 -11.36 -0.42 -42.49
N VAL A 373 -10.84 -1.49 -41.88
CA VAL A 373 -9.50 -1.48 -41.27
C VAL A 373 -8.41 -1.31 -42.33
N ARG A 374 -8.56 -1.92 -43.51
CA ARG A 374 -7.60 -1.77 -44.61
C ARG A 374 -7.70 -0.42 -45.31
N SER A 375 -8.87 0.23 -45.31
CA SER A 375 -9.03 1.56 -45.88
C SER A 375 -8.52 2.67 -44.96
N LEU A 376 -8.63 2.49 -43.64
CA LEU A 376 -8.29 3.54 -42.65
C LEU A 376 -6.82 3.53 -42.22
N PHE A 377 -6.14 2.38 -42.26
CA PHE A 377 -4.79 2.24 -41.72
C PHE A 377 -3.75 1.83 -42.78
N PHE A 378 -2.48 2.12 -42.51
CA PHE A 378 -1.39 1.61 -43.34
C PHE A 378 -1.29 0.08 -43.22
N PRO A 379 -0.80 -0.63 -44.26
CA PRO A 379 -0.82 -2.10 -44.29
C PRO A 379 -0.23 -2.76 -43.04
N ILE A 380 0.92 -2.28 -42.54
CA ILE A 380 1.57 -2.80 -41.33
C ILE A 380 0.72 -2.64 -40.06
N VAL A 381 -0.06 -1.56 -39.99
CA VAL A 381 -0.97 -1.28 -38.87
C VAL A 381 -2.23 -2.12 -39.00
N SER A 382 -2.81 -2.21 -40.20
CA SER A 382 -3.99 -3.03 -40.47
C SER A 382 -3.72 -4.50 -40.14
N GLU A 383 -2.56 -5.04 -40.53
CA GLU A 383 -2.18 -6.41 -40.19
C GLU A 383 -2.05 -6.62 -38.68
N ALA A 384 -1.43 -5.66 -37.97
CA ALA A 384 -1.33 -5.72 -36.52
C ALA A 384 -2.70 -5.65 -35.82
N ILE A 385 -3.64 -4.85 -36.31
CA ILE A 385 -5.01 -4.78 -35.79
C ILE A 385 -5.74 -6.11 -36.01
N LEU A 386 -5.67 -6.67 -37.22
CA LEU A 386 -6.36 -7.92 -37.57
C LEU A 386 -5.83 -9.14 -36.82
N GLN A 387 -4.61 -9.07 -36.27
CA GLN A 387 -4.03 -10.09 -35.39
C GLN A 387 -4.57 -10.04 -33.95
N ILE A 388 -5.25 -8.95 -33.55
CA ILE A 388 -5.82 -8.83 -32.21
C ILE A 388 -7.07 -9.71 -32.11
N SER A 389 -7.06 -10.66 -31.16
CA SER A 389 -8.20 -11.54 -30.89
C SER A 389 -9.39 -10.77 -30.32
N LEU A 390 -10.58 -11.00 -30.87
CA LEU A 390 -11.85 -10.46 -30.40
C LEU A 390 -12.61 -11.42 -29.46
N SER A 391 -11.94 -12.44 -28.91
CA SER A 391 -12.55 -13.45 -28.04
C SER A 391 -13.10 -12.94 -26.69
N HIS A 392 -12.96 -11.65 -26.39
CA HIS A 392 -13.29 -11.04 -25.11
C HIS A 392 -14.20 -9.82 -25.22
N LEU A 393 -15.02 -9.73 -26.27
CA LEU A 393 -15.97 -8.62 -26.49
C LEU A 393 -16.99 -8.44 -25.36
N ASP A 394 -17.25 -9.47 -24.54
CA ASP A 394 -18.12 -9.37 -23.36
C ASP A 394 -17.49 -8.57 -22.21
N ARG A 395 -16.18 -8.31 -22.25
CA ARG A 395 -15.44 -7.59 -21.21
C ARG A 395 -15.34 -6.10 -21.54
N VAL A 396 -15.28 -5.29 -20.49
CA VAL A 396 -14.98 -3.85 -20.62
C VAL A 396 -13.50 -3.66 -20.92
N ASP A 397 -13.17 -2.68 -21.75
CA ASP A 397 -11.78 -2.27 -22.05
C ASP A 397 -11.00 -1.93 -20.77
N ILE A 398 -9.71 -2.31 -20.73
CA ILE A 398 -8.84 -2.10 -19.56
C ILE A 398 -7.75 -1.04 -19.91
N PRO A 399 -7.65 0.07 -19.16
CA PRO A 399 -6.72 1.18 -19.40
C PRO A 399 -5.25 0.94 -19.02
#